data_AF-A0A3N5VPT2-F1
#
_entry.id   AF-A0A3N5VPT2-F1
#
_cell.length_a   1.000
_cell.length_b   1.000
_cell.length_c   1.000
_cell.angle_alpha   90.00
_cell.angle_beta   90.00
_cell.angle_gamma   90.00
#
_symmetry.space_group_name_H-M   'P 1'
#
loop_
_entity.id
_entity.type
_entity.pdbx_description
1 polymer ?
#
loop_
_entity_poly.entity_id
_entity_poly.type
_entity_poly.pdbx_seq_one_letter_code
_entity_poly.pdbx_strand_id
1 'polypeptide(L)'
;MNRKPGPVVVETAPLALKHNVSQFESPSEDHALDLVKQALALRDAAGVERFFRPGSAQSADVISFLQNMEVLDGAVTGYQWLSSMDANGLLLDGVLVSTAKDGAPRNRLALLTPDEAGVWKIDFDAFARTVKPSWSGLMAEGRAQGLLRVIVAKDSYYNGPFRDEAEWLSYGMASPDSELILLGYCRKGSSQARAMERIISEEKEGAERRLNRVTLEVLRPEGAEARQFEITRVLAEDWVLGGKPFDEEFQ
;
A
#
# COMPACT_ATOMS: atom_id res chain seq x y z
N MET A 1 7.79 -60.18 -3.17
CA MET A 1 7.63 -59.17 -2.10
C MET A 1 8.00 -57.81 -2.66
N ASN A 2 7.01 -57.02 -3.07
CA ASN A 2 7.20 -55.67 -3.62
C ASN A 2 7.24 -54.65 -2.48
N ARG A 3 8.36 -53.95 -2.30
CA ARG A 3 8.41 -52.76 -1.43
C ARG A 3 7.99 -51.54 -2.25
N LYS A 4 6.91 -50.88 -1.84
CA LYS A 4 6.49 -49.57 -2.38
C LYS A 4 7.54 -48.52 -2.02
N PRO A 5 7.88 -47.58 -2.92
CA PRO A 5 8.65 -46.40 -2.55
C PRO A 5 7.76 -45.45 -1.74
N GLY A 6 8.29 -44.95 -0.62
CA GLY A 6 7.63 -43.96 0.23
C GLY A 6 7.56 -42.59 -0.43
N PRO A 7 6.72 -41.67 0.11
CA PRO A 7 6.52 -40.36 -0.49
C PRO A 7 7.79 -39.51 -0.38
N VAL A 8 8.16 -38.89 -1.49
CA VAL A 8 9.18 -37.85 -1.53
C VAL A 8 8.58 -36.61 -0.85
N VAL A 9 9.04 -36.33 0.36
CA VAL A 9 8.77 -35.06 1.02
C VAL A 9 9.61 -34.01 0.30
N VAL A 10 8.97 -33.18 -0.50
CA VAL A 10 9.60 -31.99 -1.06
C VAL A 10 9.68 -30.98 0.08
N GLU A 11 10.86 -30.89 0.68
CA GLU A 11 11.20 -29.88 1.67
C GLU A 11 11.24 -28.52 0.96
N THR A 12 10.13 -27.80 0.97
CA THR A 12 10.11 -26.39 0.57
C THR A 12 10.84 -25.61 1.64
N ALA A 13 12.12 -25.32 1.39
CA ALA A 13 12.89 -24.43 2.23
C ALA A 13 12.14 -23.09 2.37
N PRO A 14 12.02 -22.53 3.59
CA PRO A 14 11.48 -21.19 3.75
C PRO A 14 12.37 -20.22 2.97
N LEU A 15 11.77 -19.49 2.04
CA LEU A 15 12.40 -18.34 1.40
C LEU A 15 12.73 -17.34 2.51
N ALA A 16 13.99 -17.31 2.93
CA ALA A 16 14.48 -16.38 3.93
C ALA A 16 14.13 -14.96 3.48
N LEU A 17 13.43 -14.22 4.33
CA LEU A 17 13.25 -12.77 4.20
C LEU A 17 14.64 -12.15 4.00
N LYS A 18 14.93 -11.71 2.78
CA LYS A 18 16.11 -10.89 2.53
C LYS A 18 15.82 -9.54 3.18
N HIS A 19 16.29 -9.35 4.41
CA HIS A 19 16.45 -8.01 4.95
C HIS A 19 17.30 -7.21 3.96
N ASN A 20 16.71 -6.21 3.33
CA ASN A 20 17.51 -5.25 2.59
C ASN A 20 18.20 -4.42 3.65
N VAL A 21 19.51 -4.63 3.81
CA VAL A 21 20.32 -3.77 4.68
C VAL A 21 20.36 -2.42 4.00
N SER A 22 19.44 -1.52 4.37
CA SER A 22 19.55 -0.12 4.00
C SER A 22 20.95 0.37 4.38
N GLN A 23 21.61 1.05 3.45
CA GLN A 23 22.90 1.68 3.71
C GLN A 23 22.80 2.84 4.73
N PHE A 24 21.57 3.25 5.05
CA PHE A 24 21.27 4.32 6.00
C PHE A 24 20.56 3.75 7.22
N GLU A 25 21.02 4.17 8.40
CA GLU A 25 20.38 3.83 9.66
C GLU A 25 19.01 4.52 9.78
N SER A 26 18.06 3.83 10.43
CA SER A 26 16.79 4.42 10.84
C SER A 26 17.03 5.65 11.73
N PRO A 27 16.17 6.68 11.64
CA PRO A 27 16.16 7.74 12.64
C PRO A 27 15.85 7.15 14.03
N SER A 28 16.25 7.85 15.09
CA SER A 28 15.70 7.57 16.42
C SER A 28 14.20 7.89 16.44
N GLU A 29 13.47 7.26 17.37
CA GLU A 29 12.04 7.53 17.59
C GLU A 29 11.74 9.03 17.74
N ASP A 30 12.49 9.73 18.60
CA ASP A 30 12.34 11.18 18.80
C ASP A 30 12.53 11.97 17.50
N HIS A 31 13.52 11.59 16.69
CA HIS A 31 13.81 12.27 15.43
C HIS A 31 12.71 11.99 14.39
N ALA A 32 12.22 10.75 14.29
CA ALA A 32 11.10 10.42 13.39
C ALA A 32 9.84 11.23 13.76
N LEU A 33 9.51 11.29 15.06
CA LEU A 33 8.38 12.07 15.57
C LEU A 33 8.52 13.56 15.28
N ASP A 34 9.69 14.13 15.54
CA ASP A 34 9.95 15.56 15.32
C ASP A 34 9.96 15.93 13.84
N LEU A 35 10.45 15.04 12.98
CA LEU A 35 10.38 15.20 11.53
C LEU A 35 8.93 15.28 11.07
N VAL A 36 8.08 14.34 11.51
CA VAL A 36 6.66 14.31 11.13
C VAL A 36 5.90 15.53 11.65
N LYS A 37 6.11 15.92 12.90
CA LYS A 37 5.49 17.13 13.47
C LYS A 37 5.86 18.39 12.67
N GLN A 38 7.15 18.55 12.34
CA GLN A 38 7.62 19.66 11.51
C GLN A 38 6.99 19.59 10.12
N ALA A 39 7.01 18.43 9.47
CA ALA A 39 6.45 18.22 8.15
C ALA A 39 4.97 18.67 8.06
N LEU A 40 4.14 18.30 9.04
CA LEU A 40 2.72 18.64 9.06
C LEU A 40 2.44 20.11 9.43
N ALA A 41 3.40 20.82 10.03
CA ALA A 41 3.27 22.23 10.39
C ALA A 41 3.61 23.21 9.24
N LEU A 42 4.28 22.74 8.18
CA LEU A 42 4.78 23.61 7.11
C LEU A 42 3.68 24.08 6.17
N ARG A 43 3.86 25.26 5.58
CA ARG A 43 2.91 25.86 4.64
C ARG A 43 3.58 26.49 3.42
N ASP A 44 4.80 26.06 3.10
CA ASP A 44 5.60 26.59 1.99
C ASP A 44 6.36 25.49 1.21
N ALA A 45 6.85 25.84 0.03
CA ALA A 45 7.47 24.91 -0.90
C ALA A 45 8.85 24.40 -0.43
N ALA A 46 9.61 25.23 0.29
CA ALA A 46 10.92 24.83 0.82
C ALA A 46 10.78 23.76 1.91
N GLY A 47 9.71 23.87 2.72
CA GLY A 47 9.28 22.85 3.65
C GLY A 47 8.94 21.53 2.95
N VAL A 48 8.17 21.58 1.87
CA VAL A 48 7.84 20.37 1.10
C VAL A 48 9.10 19.67 0.60
N GLU A 49 10.02 20.41 -0.01
CA GLU A 49 11.29 19.85 -0.51
C GLU A 49 12.13 19.21 0.60
N ARG A 50 12.13 19.83 1.79
CA ARG A 50 12.90 19.36 2.94
C ARG A 50 12.33 18.09 3.57
N PHE A 51 11.01 17.99 3.70
CA PHE A 51 10.38 16.97 4.55
C PHE A 51 9.59 15.90 3.79
N PHE A 52 9.24 16.13 2.53
CA PHE A 52 8.43 15.20 1.75
C PHE A 52 9.16 14.69 0.51
N ARG A 53 8.78 13.48 0.12
CA ARG A 53 8.90 12.97 -1.23
C ARG A 53 7.56 13.20 -1.89
N PRO A 54 7.44 14.20 -2.76
CA PRO A 54 6.14 14.51 -3.35
C PRO A 54 5.70 13.45 -4.36
N GLY A 55 6.60 12.58 -4.82
CA GLY A 55 6.33 11.57 -5.84
C GLY A 55 5.87 12.26 -7.12
N SER A 56 4.61 12.08 -7.45
CA SER A 56 3.99 12.69 -8.63
C SER A 56 3.22 14.00 -8.35
N ALA A 57 3.14 14.42 -7.09
CA ALA A 57 2.50 15.67 -6.68
C ALA A 57 3.43 16.88 -6.89
N GLN A 58 2.85 18.06 -7.09
CA GLN A 58 3.60 19.33 -7.01
C GLN A 58 3.61 19.85 -5.57
N SER A 59 4.56 20.70 -5.21
CA SER A 59 4.61 21.28 -3.85
C SER A 59 3.32 22.02 -3.47
N ALA A 60 2.65 22.65 -4.45
CA ALA A 60 1.35 23.29 -4.23
C ALA A 60 0.26 22.28 -3.84
N ASP A 61 0.27 21.08 -4.42
CA ASP A 61 -0.69 20.01 -4.10
C ASP A 61 -0.46 19.49 -2.67
N VAL A 62 0.81 19.31 -2.28
CA VAL A 62 1.18 18.90 -0.91
C VAL A 62 0.72 19.95 0.09
N ILE A 63 1.00 21.24 -0.16
CA ILE A 63 0.59 22.34 0.72
C ILE A 63 -0.93 22.40 0.82
N SER A 64 -1.64 22.31 -0.32
CA SER A 64 -3.10 22.32 -0.35
C SER A 64 -3.69 21.15 0.43
N PHE A 65 -3.09 19.96 0.32
CA PHE A 65 -3.48 18.80 1.10
C PHE A 65 -3.31 19.05 2.60
N LEU A 66 -2.13 19.52 3.04
CA LEU A 66 -1.85 19.79 4.45
C LEU A 66 -2.76 20.88 5.04
N GLN A 67 -3.11 21.89 4.25
CA GLN A 67 -4.08 22.93 4.64
C GLN A 67 -5.49 22.39 4.82
N ASN A 68 -5.87 21.38 4.03
CA ASN A 68 -7.20 20.77 4.08
C ASN A 68 -7.28 19.53 4.99
N MET A 69 -6.16 19.08 5.56
CA MET A 69 -6.09 17.83 6.33
C MET A 69 -7.03 17.82 7.53
N GLU A 70 -7.14 18.93 8.27
CA GLU A 70 -8.06 19.03 9.41
C GLU A 70 -9.53 18.94 8.98
N VAL A 71 -9.87 19.46 7.79
CA VAL A 71 -11.22 19.32 7.22
C VAL A 71 -11.50 17.87 6.81
N LEU A 72 -10.50 17.18 6.28
CA LEU A 72 -10.63 15.79 5.82
C LEU A 72 -10.71 14.81 6.99
N ASP A 73 -9.74 14.89 7.91
CA ASP A 73 -9.46 13.88 8.93
C ASP A 73 -9.73 14.34 10.37
N GLY A 74 -9.99 15.64 10.56
CA GLY A 74 -10.09 16.26 11.89
C GLY A 74 -8.74 16.69 12.45
N ALA A 75 -8.78 17.33 13.62
CA ALA A 75 -7.57 17.83 14.27
C ALA A 75 -6.63 16.67 14.66
N VAL A 76 -5.32 16.90 14.56
CA VAL A 76 -4.32 15.95 15.04
C VAL A 76 -4.39 15.88 16.58
N THR A 77 -4.55 14.67 17.10
CA THR A 77 -4.67 14.39 18.53
C THR A 77 -3.43 13.72 19.11
N GLY A 78 -2.54 13.17 18.27
CA GLY A 78 -1.33 12.52 18.73
C GLY A 78 -0.43 12.01 17.62
N TYR A 79 0.77 11.62 18.03
CA TYR A 79 1.78 10.99 17.19
C TYR A 79 2.34 9.77 17.94
N GLN A 80 2.54 8.67 17.24
CA GLN A 80 3.15 7.47 17.80
C GLN A 80 4.12 6.88 16.79
N TRP A 81 5.37 6.69 17.20
CA TRP A 81 6.31 5.87 16.43
C TRP A 81 5.90 4.41 16.56
N LEU A 82 5.85 3.70 15.44
CA LEU A 82 5.43 2.31 15.41
C LEU A 82 6.65 1.39 15.45
N SER A 83 7.42 1.43 14.37
CA SER A 83 8.66 0.68 14.21
C SER A 83 9.37 1.12 12.94
N SER A 84 10.62 0.71 12.80
CA SER A 84 11.25 0.55 11.49
C SER A 84 10.86 -0.81 10.89
N MET A 85 10.75 -0.89 9.57
CA MET A 85 10.36 -2.12 8.87
C MET A 85 10.94 -2.13 7.46
N ASP A 86 11.25 -3.32 6.94
CA ASP A 86 11.59 -3.49 5.53
C ASP A 86 10.34 -3.82 4.72
N ALA A 87 10.13 -3.12 3.60
CA ALA A 87 9.10 -3.44 2.63
C ALA A 87 9.53 -2.94 1.24
N ASN A 88 9.21 -3.70 0.18
CA ASN A 88 9.54 -3.30 -1.21
C ASN A 88 11.04 -3.06 -1.44
N GLY A 89 11.89 -3.73 -0.67
CA GLY A 89 13.33 -3.52 -0.69
C GLY A 89 13.78 -2.17 -0.12
N LEU A 90 12.93 -1.50 0.67
CA LEU A 90 13.24 -0.24 1.33
C LEU A 90 13.14 -0.41 2.84
N LEU A 91 14.06 0.26 3.56
CA LEU A 91 13.88 0.49 4.99
C LEU A 91 12.92 1.67 5.17
N LEU A 92 11.81 1.39 5.84
CA LEU A 92 10.77 2.36 6.18
C LEU A 92 10.79 2.63 7.68
N ASP A 93 10.43 3.84 8.07
CA ASP A 93 10.12 4.18 9.45
C ASP A 93 8.68 4.69 9.54
N GLY A 94 7.89 4.13 10.47
CA GLY A 94 6.45 4.35 10.53
C GLY A 94 6.03 5.22 11.71
N VAL A 95 5.39 6.35 11.43
CA VAL A 95 4.74 7.19 12.46
C VAL A 95 3.24 7.25 12.21
N LEU A 96 2.46 6.80 13.19
CA LEU A 96 1.02 6.97 13.21
C LEU A 96 0.67 8.41 13.60
N VAL A 97 -0.06 9.09 12.73
CA VAL A 97 -0.65 10.41 12.98
C VAL A 97 -2.11 10.19 13.35
N SER A 98 -2.42 10.38 14.62
CA SER A 98 -3.78 10.21 15.13
C SER A 98 -4.59 11.47 14.89
N THR A 99 -5.75 11.30 14.28
CA THR A 99 -6.73 12.36 14.04
C THR A 99 -8.12 11.83 14.39
N ALA A 100 -9.03 12.73 14.73
CA ALA A 100 -10.41 12.38 15.02
C ALA A 100 -11.37 13.37 14.38
N LYS A 101 -12.35 12.82 13.64
CA LYS A 101 -13.43 13.58 13.00
C LYS A 101 -14.76 12.99 13.42
N ASP A 102 -15.66 13.85 13.90
CA ASP A 102 -16.99 13.46 14.37
C ASP A 102 -16.96 12.32 15.41
N GLY A 103 -15.92 12.29 16.25
CA GLY A 103 -15.70 11.26 17.28
C GLY A 103 -15.12 9.94 16.77
N ALA A 104 -14.86 9.80 15.46
CA ALA A 104 -14.26 8.61 14.86
C ALA A 104 -12.77 8.82 14.51
N PRO A 105 -11.88 7.84 14.78
CA PRO A 105 -10.48 7.90 14.37
C PRO A 105 -10.34 7.95 12.83
N ARG A 106 -9.46 8.83 12.33
CA ARG A 106 -9.16 8.99 10.89
C ARG A 106 -7.65 8.99 10.61
N ASN A 107 -6.93 8.12 11.34
CA ASN A 107 -5.47 8.11 11.36
C ASN A 107 -4.83 8.02 9.97
N ARG A 108 -3.67 8.67 9.85
CA ARG A 108 -2.75 8.53 8.72
C ARG A 108 -1.45 7.89 9.17
N LEU A 109 -0.80 7.20 8.24
CA LEU A 109 0.52 6.61 8.46
C LEU A 109 1.53 7.43 7.67
N ALA A 110 2.42 8.12 8.36
CA ALA A 110 3.59 8.73 7.75
C ALA A 110 4.67 7.67 7.63
N LEU A 111 4.98 7.27 6.39
CA LEU A 111 6.06 6.35 6.09
C LEU A 111 7.28 7.16 5.63
N LEU A 112 8.34 7.13 6.44
CA LEU A 112 9.58 7.82 6.14
C LEU A 112 10.52 6.88 5.40
N THR A 113 11.28 7.45 4.46
CA THR A 113 12.32 6.73 3.71
C THR A 113 13.54 7.63 3.43
N PRO A 114 14.78 7.10 3.45
CA PRO A 114 16.01 7.85 3.23
C PRO A 114 16.28 8.05 1.73
N ASP A 115 16.78 9.22 1.32
CA ASP A 115 17.04 9.52 -0.11
C ASP A 115 18.41 9.00 -0.53
N GLU A 116 18.82 9.27 -1.76
CA GLU A 116 20.13 8.84 -2.24
C GLU A 116 21.28 9.40 -1.38
N ALA A 117 21.05 10.52 -0.68
CA ALA A 117 21.98 11.13 0.26
C ALA A 117 21.74 10.72 1.74
N GLY A 118 20.76 9.84 2.00
CA GLY A 118 20.42 9.38 3.35
C GLY A 118 19.48 10.30 4.12
N VAL A 119 18.92 11.33 3.48
CA VAL A 119 17.98 12.23 4.14
C VAL A 119 16.59 11.60 4.19
N TRP A 120 16.12 11.36 5.41
CA TRP A 120 14.80 10.82 5.68
C TRP A 120 13.71 11.84 5.37
N LYS A 121 12.69 11.40 4.63
CA LYS A 121 11.53 12.21 4.23
C LYS A 121 10.26 11.37 4.22
N ILE A 122 9.11 11.99 4.42
CA ILE A 122 7.81 11.34 4.35
C ILE A 122 7.45 11.07 2.89
N ASP A 123 7.04 9.85 2.56
CA ASP A 123 6.40 9.56 1.26
C ASP A 123 5.01 10.19 1.23
N PHE A 124 4.85 11.24 0.42
CA PHE A 124 3.60 12.00 0.36
C PHE A 124 2.47 11.16 -0.22
N ASP A 125 2.73 10.39 -1.29
CA ASP A 125 1.69 9.62 -1.95
C ASP A 125 1.16 8.50 -1.02
N ALA A 126 2.01 7.91 -0.19
CA ALA A 126 1.60 6.99 0.87
C ALA A 126 0.81 7.69 1.98
N PHE A 127 1.30 8.84 2.47
CA PHE A 127 0.63 9.60 3.53
C PHE A 127 -0.76 10.12 3.12
N ALA A 128 -0.85 10.64 1.89
CA ALA A 128 -2.09 11.13 1.29
C ALA A 128 -2.99 9.99 0.76
N ARG A 129 -2.50 8.73 0.76
CA ARG A 129 -3.19 7.57 0.18
C ARG A 129 -3.65 7.82 -1.26
N THR A 130 -2.78 8.43 -2.06
CA THR A 130 -3.11 8.91 -3.40
C THR A 130 -3.68 7.82 -4.29
N VAL A 131 -4.80 8.13 -4.96
CA VAL A 131 -5.46 7.29 -5.97
C VAL A 131 -5.60 8.10 -7.27
N LYS A 132 -5.25 7.49 -8.40
CA LYS A 132 -5.29 8.15 -9.73
C LYS A 132 -5.96 7.25 -10.77
N PRO A 133 -7.05 7.68 -11.45
CA PRO A 133 -7.84 8.88 -11.18
C PRO A 133 -8.52 8.80 -9.81
N SER A 134 -9.23 9.85 -9.38
CA SER A 134 -9.99 9.82 -8.13
C SER A 134 -10.96 8.63 -8.08
N TRP A 135 -11.44 8.25 -6.89
CA TRP A 135 -12.47 7.21 -6.75
C TRP A 135 -13.69 7.46 -7.64
N SER A 136 -14.18 8.69 -7.71
CA SER A 136 -15.28 9.05 -8.61
C SER A 136 -14.92 8.90 -10.08
N GLY A 137 -13.69 9.25 -10.47
CA GLY A 137 -13.18 9.06 -11.83
C GLY A 137 -13.02 7.59 -12.20
N LEU A 138 -12.55 6.76 -11.26
CA LEU A 138 -12.52 5.30 -11.43
C LEU A 138 -13.93 4.78 -11.66
N MET A 139 -14.92 5.22 -10.89
CA MET A 139 -16.31 4.76 -10.96
C MET A 139 -17.10 5.27 -12.17
N ALA A 140 -16.55 6.21 -12.95
CA ALA A 140 -17.20 6.71 -14.16
C ALA A 140 -17.41 5.60 -15.21
N GLU A 141 -18.39 5.77 -16.09
CA GLU A 141 -18.73 4.76 -17.10
C GLU A 141 -17.57 4.52 -18.09
N GLY A 142 -17.49 3.28 -18.59
CA GLY A 142 -16.50 2.88 -19.59
C GLY A 142 -15.22 2.30 -19.01
N ARG A 143 -14.20 2.22 -19.88
CA ARG A 143 -12.87 1.72 -19.52
C ARG A 143 -12.20 2.70 -18.56
N ALA A 144 -11.66 2.18 -17.48
CA ALA A 144 -10.90 2.92 -16.49
C ALA A 144 -9.61 2.18 -16.20
N GLN A 145 -8.50 2.91 -16.07
CA GLN A 145 -7.24 2.40 -15.55
C GLN A 145 -6.86 3.28 -14.35
N GLY A 146 -6.22 2.71 -13.34
CA GLY A 146 -5.73 3.52 -12.24
C GLY A 146 -4.66 2.90 -11.38
N LEU A 147 -4.02 3.79 -10.61
CA LEU A 147 -3.06 3.53 -9.56
C LEU A 147 -3.76 3.66 -8.21
N LEU A 148 -3.81 2.59 -7.42
CA LEU A 148 -4.52 2.53 -6.16
C LEU A 148 -3.59 2.25 -4.99
N ARG A 149 -3.75 2.96 -3.87
CA ARG A 149 -3.22 2.60 -2.55
C ARG A 149 -4.37 2.15 -1.67
N VAL A 150 -4.45 0.85 -1.44
CA VAL A 150 -5.63 0.21 -0.81
C VAL A 150 -5.21 -0.76 0.28
N ILE A 151 -6.18 -1.13 1.10
CA ILE A 151 -6.12 -2.31 1.96
C ILE A 151 -6.87 -3.42 1.25
N VAL A 152 -6.29 -4.63 1.22
CA VAL A 152 -6.87 -5.77 0.52
C VAL A 152 -7.21 -6.93 1.44
N ALA A 153 -8.26 -7.66 1.07
CA ALA A 153 -8.61 -8.93 1.69
C ALA A 153 -9.11 -9.89 0.60
N LYS A 154 -9.02 -11.20 0.86
CA LYS A 154 -9.65 -12.20 -0.02
C LYS A 154 -11.16 -12.01 -0.03
N ASP A 155 -11.75 -12.16 -1.21
CA ASP A 155 -13.19 -12.11 -1.43
C ASP A 155 -13.62 -13.34 -2.27
N SER A 156 -14.91 -13.54 -2.47
CA SER A 156 -15.49 -14.64 -3.23
C SER A 156 -16.62 -14.21 -4.17
N TYR A 157 -16.65 -12.93 -4.57
CA TYR A 157 -17.65 -12.42 -5.51
C TYR A 157 -17.19 -12.55 -6.97
N TYR A 158 -17.88 -13.38 -7.75
CA TYR A 158 -17.57 -13.64 -9.16
C TYR A 158 -18.79 -13.37 -10.04
N ASN A 159 -18.64 -12.49 -11.04
CA ASN A 159 -19.67 -12.23 -12.04
C ASN A 159 -19.04 -11.68 -13.35
N GLY A 160 -19.86 -11.46 -14.37
CA GLY A 160 -19.44 -10.74 -15.59
C GLY A 160 -18.22 -11.40 -16.27
N PRO A 161 -17.16 -10.63 -16.60
CA PRO A 161 -15.95 -11.17 -17.22
C PRO A 161 -15.10 -12.01 -16.24
N PHE A 162 -15.38 -11.94 -14.93
CA PHE A 162 -14.66 -12.64 -13.87
C PHE A 162 -15.45 -13.82 -13.28
N ARG A 163 -16.47 -14.32 -13.99
CA ARG A 163 -17.39 -15.37 -13.47
C ARG A 163 -16.77 -16.75 -13.26
N ASP A 164 -15.64 -17.05 -13.90
CA ASP A 164 -15.03 -18.37 -13.80
C ASP A 164 -14.09 -18.43 -12.59
N GLU A 165 -14.61 -18.98 -11.49
CA GLU A 165 -13.88 -19.17 -10.24
C GLU A 165 -12.69 -20.12 -10.39
N ALA A 166 -12.64 -20.96 -11.44
CA ALA A 166 -11.48 -21.80 -11.72
C ALA A 166 -10.33 -20.97 -12.31
N GLU A 167 -10.61 -19.87 -12.99
CA GLU A 167 -9.63 -18.99 -13.64
C GLU A 167 -9.21 -17.81 -12.77
N TRP A 168 -10.11 -17.26 -11.95
CA TRP A 168 -9.89 -15.99 -11.25
C TRP A 168 -9.77 -16.15 -9.73
N LEU A 169 -9.02 -15.22 -9.13
CA LEU A 169 -9.00 -14.96 -7.68
C LEU A 169 -9.63 -13.58 -7.44
N SER A 170 -10.46 -13.47 -6.41
CA SER A 170 -11.17 -12.23 -6.05
C SER A 170 -10.62 -11.61 -4.76
N TYR A 171 -10.53 -10.28 -4.76
CA TYR A 171 -10.08 -9.47 -3.63
C TYR A 171 -11.00 -8.26 -3.43
N GLY A 172 -11.33 -7.96 -2.18
CA GLY A 172 -11.93 -6.70 -1.78
C GLY A 172 -10.84 -5.65 -1.61
N MET A 173 -11.02 -4.46 -2.19
CA MET A 173 -10.07 -3.35 -2.12
C MET A 173 -10.76 -2.14 -1.49
N ALA A 174 -10.28 -1.70 -0.33
CA ALA A 174 -10.85 -0.59 0.43
C ALA A 174 -9.81 0.51 0.68
N SER A 175 -10.28 1.74 0.92
CA SER A 175 -9.45 2.83 1.39
C SER A 175 -10.08 3.48 2.63
N PRO A 176 -9.30 3.88 3.64
CA PRO A 176 -9.82 4.64 4.78
C PRO A 176 -10.46 5.99 4.40
N ASP A 177 -10.19 6.47 3.19
CA ASP A 177 -10.67 7.76 2.67
C ASP A 177 -11.97 7.61 1.84
N SER A 178 -12.53 6.39 1.75
CA SER A 178 -13.76 6.12 0.98
C SER A 178 -14.55 4.94 1.57
N GLU A 179 -15.86 5.07 1.67
CA GLU A 179 -16.76 3.96 2.03
C GLU A 179 -16.98 2.97 0.86
N LEU A 180 -16.41 3.25 -0.31
CA LEU A 180 -16.51 2.38 -1.48
C LEU A 180 -15.51 1.23 -1.37
N ILE A 181 -16.00 0.02 -1.63
CA ILE A 181 -15.18 -1.18 -1.81
C ILE A 181 -15.18 -1.52 -3.30
N LEU A 182 -13.99 -1.66 -3.88
CA LEU A 182 -13.80 -2.20 -5.22
C LEU A 182 -13.49 -3.70 -5.15
N LEU A 183 -13.70 -4.37 -6.28
CA LEU A 183 -13.40 -5.77 -6.49
C LEU A 183 -12.21 -5.86 -7.45
N GLY A 184 -11.12 -6.43 -6.97
CA GLY A 184 -9.90 -6.68 -7.72
C GLY A 184 -9.77 -8.15 -8.09
N TYR A 185 -9.35 -8.45 -9.32
CA TYR A 185 -9.23 -9.81 -9.81
C TYR A 185 -7.84 -10.10 -10.37
N CYS A 186 -7.26 -11.24 -10.01
CA CYS A 186 -6.04 -11.77 -10.63
C CYS A 186 -6.34 -13.11 -11.30
N ARG A 187 -5.70 -13.40 -12.45
CA ARG A 187 -5.73 -14.76 -13.02
C ARG A 187 -4.95 -15.71 -12.12
N LYS A 188 -5.47 -16.91 -11.85
CA LYS A 188 -4.75 -17.94 -11.11
C LYS A 188 -3.43 -18.28 -11.80
N GLY A 189 -2.38 -18.43 -10.99
CA GLY A 189 -1.03 -18.73 -11.48
C GLY A 189 -0.29 -17.55 -12.12
N SER A 190 -0.91 -16.37 -12.26
CA SER A 190 -0.21 -15.15 -12.66
C SER A 190 0.78 -14.68 -11.60
N SER A 191 1.74 -13.83 -12.00
CA SER A 191 2.66 -13.19 -11.06
C SER A 191 1.92 -12.30 -10.06
N GLN A 192 0.85 -11.60 -10.49
CA GLN A 192 -0.01 -10.80 -9.62
C GLN A 192 -0.71 -11.67 -8.56
N ALA A 193 -1.24 -12.83 -8.95
CA ALA A 193 -1.86 -13.76 -8.01
C ALA A 193 -0.88 -14.25 -6.93
N ARG A 194 0.36 -14.61 -7.33
CA ARG A 194 1.41 -15.04 -6.38
C ARG A 194 1.84 -13.91 -5.46
N ALA A 195 1.99 -12.69 -5.99
CA ALA A 195 2.31 -11.50 -5.21
C ALA A 195 1.22 -11.19 -4.16
N MET A 196 -0.05 -11.21 -4.56
CA MET A 196 -1.18 -10.99 -3.65
C MET A 196 -1.28 -12.10 -2.59
N GLU A 197 -1.02 -13.36 -2.96
CA GLU A 197 -0.98 -14.47 -2.01
C GLU A 197 0.15 -14.31 -0.99
N ARG A 198 1.34 -13.89 -1.43
CA ARG A 198 2.47 -13.56 -0.55
C ARG A 198 2.05 -12.53 0.50
N ILE A 199 1.52 -11.39 0.07
CA ILE A 199 1.09 -10.28 0.94
C ILE A 199 0.07 -10.75 2.00
N ILE A 200 -0.95 -11.51 1.58
CA ILE A 200 -2.03 -11.95 2.48
C ILE A 200 -1.58 -13.12 3.39
N SER A 201 -0.62 -13.94 2.94
CA SER A 201 -0.16 -15.10 3.71
C SER A 201 0.72 -14.74 4.91
N GLU A 202 1.37 -13.57 4.89
CA GLU A 202 2.19 -13.05 5.99
C GLU A 202 1.41 -12.71 7.27
N GLU A 203 0.07 -12.74 7.22
CA GLU A 203 -0.79 -12.55 8.38
C GLU A 203 -0.66 -13.65 9.45
N LYS A 204 0.07 -14.75 9.19
CA LYS A 204 -0.15 -16.02 9.90
C LYS A 204 0.71 -16.33 11.14
N GLU A 205 1.67 -15.51 11.56
CA GLU A 205 2.43 -15.82 12.78
C GLU A 205 2.67 -14.59 13.68
N GLY A 206 1.95 -14.52 14.80
CA GLY A 206 2.29 -13.72 15.98
C GLY A 206 2.22 -12.19 15.87
N ALA A 207 2.11 -11.63 14.67
CA ALA A 207 1.98 -10.20 14.45
C ALA A 207 0.53 -9.73 14.68
N GLU A 208 0.36 -8.60 15.36
CA GLU A 208 -0.90 -7.84 15.35
C GLU A 208 -1.42 -7.74 13.91
N ARG A 209 -2.73 -7.93 13.68
CA ARG A 209 -3.36 -7.89 12.35
C ARG A 209 -2.85 -6.71 11.52
N ARG A 210 -1.83 -6.96 10.70
CA ARG A 210 -1.32 -5.97 9.75
C ARG A 210 -2.39 -5.86 8.67
N LEU A 211 -2.88 -4.65 8.46
CA LEU A 211 -3.70 -4.36 7.29
C LEU A 211 -2.84 -4.65 6.05
N ASN A 212 -3.34 -5.46 5.13
CA ASN A 212 -2.64 -5.76 3.86
C ASN A 212 -2.67 -4.52 2.96
N ARG A 213 -1.80 -3.56 3.24
CA ARG A 213 -1.60 -2.39 2.40
C ARG A 213 -0.92 -2.83 1.13
N VAL A 214 -1.38 -2.33 0.00
CA VAL A 214 -0.82 -2.66 -1.31
C VAL A 214 -0.99 -1.48 -2.25
N THR A 215 -0.02 -1.33 -3.16
CA THR A 215 -0.13 -0.41 -4.29
C THR A 215 -0.32 -1.18 -5.58
N LEU A 216 -1.39 -0.88 -6.31
CA LEU A 216 -1.86 -1.66 -7.46
C LEU A 216 -2.01 -0.78 -8.70
N GLU A 217 -1.73 -1.34 -9.87
CA GLU A 217 -2.34 -0.87 -11.12
C GLU A 217 -3.53 -1.76 -11.46
N VAL A 218 -4.62 -1.12 -11.86
CA VAL A 218 -5.86 -1.80 -12.17
C VAL A 218 -6.44 -1.33 -13.50
N LEU A 219 -7.20 -2.20 -14.15
CA LEU A 219 -7.92 -1.94 -15.39
C LEU A 219 -9.35 -2.46 -15.27
N ARG A 220 -10.35 -1.66 -15.65
CA ARG A 220 -11.72 -2.16 -15.88
C ARG A 220 -11.81 -2.71 -17.31
N PRO A 221 -11.93 -4.04 -17.49
CA PRO A 221 -12.10 -4.61 -18.82
C PRO A 221 -13.52 -4.34 -19.35
N GLU A 222 -13.71 -4.59 -20.64
CA GLU A 222 -15.04 -4.52 -21.25
C GLU A 222 -15.99 -5.55 -20.60
N GLY A 223 -17.24 -5.13 -20.35
CA GLY A 223 -18.26 -5.96 -19.72
C GLY A 223 -18.16 -6.09 -18.20
N ALA A 224 -17.13 -5.52 -17.55
CA ALA A 224 -17.04 -5.44 -16.10
C ALA A 224 -17.97 -4.36 -15.53
N GLU A 225 -18.54 -4.61 -14.36
CA GLU A 225 -19.30 -3.61 -13.62
C GLU A 225 -18.40 -2.48 -13.09
N ALA A 226 -19.01 -1.37 -12.69
CA ALA A 226 -18.27 -0.18 -12.27
C ALA A 226 -17.32 -0.42 -11.07
N ARG A 227 -17.54 -1.44 -10.24
CA ARG A 227 -16.64 -1.74 -9.11
C ARG A 227 -15.60 -2.79 -9.39
N GLN A 228 -15.59 -3.39 -10.58
CA GLN A 228 -14.77 -4.54 -10.88
C GLN A 228 -13.58 -4.18 -11.74
N PHE A 229 -12.41 -4.64 -11.32
CA PHE A 229 -11.16 -4.34 -11.98
C PHE A 229 -10.26 -5.58 -12.02
N GLU A 230 -9.62 -5.80 -13.16
CA GLU A 230 -8.46 -6.66 -13.25
C GLU A 230 -7.26 -5.95 -12.60
N ILE A 231 -6.54 -6.66 -11.73
CA ILE A 231 -5.27 -6.20 -11.18
C ILE A 231 -4.20 -6.51 -12.23
N THR A 232 -3.75 -5.49 -12.94
CA THR A 232 -2.78 -5.63 -14.03
C THR A 232 -1.35 -5.63 -13.52
N ARG A 233 -1.07 -4.93 -12.41
CA ARG A 233 0.23 -4.96 -11.72
C ARG A 233 0.06 -4.89 -10.19
N VAL A 234 0.91 -5.62 -9.47
CA VAL A 234 1.16 -5.38 -8.04
C VAL A 234 2.47 -4.62 -7.92
N LEU A 235 2.38 -3.32 -7.63
CA LEU A 235 3.55 -2.44 -7.62
C LEU A 235 4.32 -2.53 -6.30
N ALA A 236 3.62 -2.67 -5.17
CA ALA A 236 4.24 -2.70 -3.86
C ALA A 236 3.39 -3.47 -2.83
N GLU A 237 4.06 -4.17 -1.89
CA GLU A 237 3.50 -4.82 -0.70
C GLU A 237 3.23 -3.84 0.47
N ASP A 238 3.29 -2.53 0.19
CA ASP A 238 2.85 -1.45 1.06
C ASP A 238 2.43 -0.25 0.17
N TRP A 239 2.21 0.93 0.74
CA TRP A 239 1.88 2.17 0.03
C TRP A 239 3.10 2.95 -0.47
N VAL A 240 4.30 2.59 -0.04
CA VAL A 240 5.55 3.15 -0.58
C VAL A 240 6.04 2.28 -1.73
N LEU A 241 6.34 2.90 -2.87
CA LEU A 241 6.85 2.20 -4.04
C LEU A 241 8.33 1.88 -3.91
N GLY A 242 8.72 0.66 -4.26
CA GLY A 242 10.13 0.27 -4.43
C GLY A 242 10.68 0.68 -5.80
N GLY A 243 11.94 0.30 -6.08
CA GLY A 243 12.60 0.60 -7.36
C GLY A 243 12.09 -0.22 -8.54
N LYS A 244 11.34 -1.31 -8.30
CA LYS A 244 10.70 -2.16 -9.31
C LYS A 244 9.32 -2.62 -8.80
N PRO A 245 8.38 -2.97 -9.68
CA PRO A 245 7.11 -3.55 -9.27
C PRO A 245 7.30 -4.88 -8.53
N PHE A 246 6.56 -5.05 -7.44
CA PHE A 246 6.63 -6.22 -6.57
C PHE A 246 6.25 -7.53 -7.29
N ASP A 247 5.31 -7.50 -8.24
CA ASP A 247 4.93 -8.67 -9.01
C ASP A 247 6.03 -9.24 -9.93
N GLU A 248 7.09 -8.48 -10.22
CA GLU A 248 8.20 -8.98 -11.05
C GLU A 248 9.03 -10.05 -10.34
N GLU A 249 8.94 -10.15 -9.01
CA GLU A 249 9.63 -11.19 -8.23
C GLU A 249 9.02 -12.59 -8.42
N PHE A 250 7.85 -12.66 -9.07
CA PHE A 250 7.04 -13.88 -9.19
C PHE A 250 6.87 -14.35 -10.65
N GLN A 251 7.68 -13.82 -11.56
CA GLN A 251 7.74 -14.22 -12.97
C GLN A 251 8.36 -15.61 -13.16
#